data_AF-A0A1I0FZ73-F1
#
_entry.id   AF-A0A1I0FZ73-F1
#
_cell.length_a   1.000
_cell.length_b   1.000
_cell.length_c   1.000
_cell.angle_alpha   90.00
_cell.angle_beta   90.00
_cell.angle_gamma   90.00
#
_symmetry.space_group_name_H-M   'P 1'
#
loop_
_entity.id
_entity.type
_entity.pdbx_description
1 polymer ?
#
loop_
_entity_poly.entity_id
_entity_poly.type
_entity_poly.pdbx_seq_one_letter_code
_entity_poly.pdbx_strand_id
1 'polypeptide(L)' 'MIDLTWKVFSQTGNIETYLLMKELENTYNQLPESEEEKDVIEFDSNI' A
#
# COMPACT_ATOMS: atom_id res chain seq x y z
N MET A 1 6.50 -10.36 -2.60
CA MET A 1 6.63 -10.30 -4.09
C MET A 1 7.19 -8.93 -4.48
N ILE A 2 7.63 -8.67 -5.73
CA ILE A 2 7.99 -7.30 -6.12
C ILE A 2 6.69 -6.48 -6.17
N ASP A 3 6.47 -5.59 -5.20
CA ASP A 3 5.23 -4.81 -5.15
C ASP A 3 5.06 -4.03 -6.44
N LEU A 4 4.01 -4.37 -7.20
CA LEU A 4 3.66 -3.68 -8.44
C LEU A 4 3.56 -2.17 -8.18
N THR A 5 2.98 -1.80 -7.04
CA THR A 5 2.84 -0.43 -6.55
C THR A 5 4.19 0.24 -6.29
N TRP A 6 5.14 -0.46 -5.65
CA TRP A 6 6.51 0.04 -5.47
C TRP A 6 7.24 0.19 -6.81
N LYS A 7 7.05 -0.75 -7.74
CA LYS A 7 7.68 -0.72 -9.06
C LYS A 7 7.20 0.47 -9.89
N VAL A 8 5.90 0.75 -9.90
CA VAL A 8 5.33 1.91 -10.60
C VAL A 8 5.86 3.22 -10.01
N PHE A 9 5.92 3.34 -8.67
CA PHE A 9 6.50 4.50 -8.02
C PHE A 9 7.99 4.66 -8.35
N SER A 10 8.79 3.60 -8.26
CA SER A 10 10.23 3.67 -8.54
C SER A 10 10.57 4.11 -9.97
N GLN A 11 9.66 3.85 -10.93
CA GLN A 11 9.85 4.21 -12.33
C GLN A 11 9.33 5.61 -12.67
N THR A 12 8.25 6.04 -12.01
CA THR A 12 7.55 7.27 -12.39
C THR A 12 7.77 8.42 -11.41
N GLY A 13 8.13 8.11 -10.17
CA GLY A 13 8.18 9.07 -9.05
C GLY A 13 6.82 9.69 -8.74
N ASN A 14 5.71 9.20 -9.31
CA ASN A 14 4.40 9.80 -9.15
C ASN A 14 3.77 9.34 -7.83
N ILE A 15 3.84 10.22 -6.82
CA ILE A 15 3.33 9.95 -5.47
C ILE A 15 1.80 9.82 -5.42
N GLU A 16 1.07 10.60 -6.24
CA GLU A 16 -0.39 10.54 -6.28
C GLU A 16 -0.88 9.17 -6.76
N THR A 17 -0.25 8.64 -7.81
CA THR A 17 -0.56 7.31 -8.35
C THR A 17 -0.24 6.20 -7.34
N TYR A 18 0.90 6.32 -6.64
CA TYR A 18 1.28 5.37 -5.59
C TYR A 18 0.23 5.30 -4.47
N LEU A 19 -0.22 6.46 -3.97
CA LEU A 19 -1.20 6.54 -2.90
C LEU A 19 -2.56 5.97 -3.32
N LEU A 20 -3.02 6.28 -4.53
CA LEU A 20 -4.26 5.70 -5.08
C LEU A 20 -4.18 4.17 -5.19
N MET A 21 -3.04 3.63 -5.64
CA MET A 21 -2.83 2.18 -5.73
C MET A 21 -2.82 1.52 -4.34
N LYS A 22 -2.16 2.13 -3.34
CA LYS A 22 -2.16 1.64 -1.95
C LYS A 22 -3.56 1.67 -1.32
N GLU A 23 -4.36 2.70 -1.62
CA GLU A 23 -5.74 2.78 -1.13
C GLU A 23 -6.62 1.67 -1.70
N LEU A 24 -6.47 1.37 -3.00
CA LEU A 24 -7.14 0.24 -3.64
C LEU A 24 -6.71 -1.09 -3.03
N GLU A 25 -5.40 -1.34 -2.89
CA GLU A 25 -4.87 -2.55 -2.21
C GLU A 25 -5.48 -2.73 -0.81
N ASN A 26 -5.51 -1.65 -0.01
CA ASN A 26 -6.10 -1.69 1.33
C ASN A 26 -7.61 -1.98 1.30
N THR A 27 -8.32 -1.50 0.27
CA THR A 27 -9.75 -1.78 0.08
C THR A 27 -10.00 -3.24 -0.27
N TYR A 28 -9.16 -3.86 -1.10
CA TYR A 28 -9.26 -5.27 -1.46
C TYR A 28 -8.87 -6.20 -0.29
N ASN A 29 -7.83 -5.84 0.48
CA ASN A 29 -7.37 -6.61 1.65
C ASN A 29 -8.34 -6.58 2.84
N GLN A 30 -9.38 -5.73 2.80
CA GLN A 30 -10.45 -5.73 3.80
C GLN A 30 -11.55 -6.76 3.53
N LEU A 31 -11.59 -7.38 2.34
CA LEU A 31 -12.33 -8.62 2.17
C LEU A 31 -11.56 -9.75 2.88
N PRO A 32 -12.23 -10.71 3.52
CA PRO A 32 -11.59 -11.81 4.23
C PRO A 32 -11.02 -12.80 3.21
N GLU A 33 -10.00 -12.39 2.46
CA GLU A 33 -9.09 -13.29 1.77
C GLU A 33 -7.91 -13.49 2.72
N SER A 34 -7.82 -14.74 3.16
CA SER A 34 -6.79 -15.35 3.99
C SER A 34 -5.44 -14.59 4.03
N GLU A 35 -5.05 -14.23 5.25
CA GLU A 35 -3.68 -14.22 5.76
C GLU A 35 -2.57 -14.08 4.71
N GLU A 36 -2.07 -12.87 4.47
CA GLU A 36 -0.64 -12.59 4.26
C GLU A 36 -0.41 -11.07 4.28
N GLU A 37 0.54 -10.64 5.14
CA GLU A 37 1.15 -9.30 5.21
C GLU A 37 0.27 -8.12 5.71
N LYS A 38 0.07 -8.08 7.04
CA LYS A 38 -0.23 -6.84 7.77
C LYS A 38 1.00 -5.93 7.77
N ASP A 39 1.11 -5.04 6.80
CA ASP A 39 1.97 -3.86 6.93
C ASP A 39 1.34 -2.88 7.91
N VAL A 40 1.85 -2.94 9.14
CA VAL A 40 1.51 -2.03 10.24
C VAL A 40 2.08 -0.66 9.91
N ILE A 41 1.28 0.24 9.33
CA ILE A 41 1.59 1.67 9.38
C ILE A 41 1.08 2.19 10.72
N GLU A 42 1.89 2.00 11.75
CA GLU A 42 1.75 2.68 13.03
C GLU A 42 2.04 4.17 12.78
N PHE A 43 0.99 4.95 12.51
CA PHE A 43 1.08 6.40 12.55
C PHE A 43 1.31 6.81 14.01
N ASP A 44 2.57 6.97 14.37
CA ASP A 44 3.03 7.44 15.68
C ASP A 44 2.49 8.87 15.88
N SER A 45 1.31 8.97 16.51
CA SER A 45 0.68 10.23 16.88
C SER A 45 1.31 10.70 18.19
N ASN A 46 2.54 11.20 18.11
CA ASN A 46 3.19 11.94 19.19
C ASN A 46 3.80 13.23 18.63
N ILE A 47 2.97 14.28 18.54
CA ILE A 47 3.33 15.69 18.85
C ILE A 47 2.06 16.54 18.96
#